data_AF-A0A975BRN4-F1
#
_entry.id   AF-A0A975BRN4-F1
#
_cell.length_a   1.000
_cell.length_b   1.000
_cell.length_c   1.000
_cell.angle_alpha   90.00
_cell.angle_beta   90.00
_cell.angle_gamma   90.00
#
_symmetry.space_group_name_H-M   'P 1'
#
loop_
_entity.id
_entity.type
_entity.pdbx_description
1 polymer ?
#
loop_
_entity_poly.entity_id
_entity_poly.type
_entity_poly.pdbx_seq_one_letter_code
_entity_poly.pdbx_strand_id
1 'polypeptide(L)'
;MTEQRVFINNNNTAVCVCSKCKRTKMLNILWFENTSEVVRITNRCKCGHSQTFLLERRRFHRKKVNLPGCYTLGKKNLKKLMVVKDLSRGGLRLKVEKEGELKIGDMLFVAFQLDDEHRSLIKKKAVIRNISGCYIGAEFCSENFGEAFDKIISYYTFH
;
A
#
# COMPACT_ATOMS: atom_id res chain seq x y z
N MET A 1 3.70 23.72 2.38
CA MET A 1 2.46 23.68 3.20
C MET A 1 2.37 22.30 3.83
N THR A 2 2.25 22.21 5.16
CA THR A 2 2.14 20.94 5.89
C THR A 2 0.75 20.35 5.69
N GLU A 3 0.63 19.28 4.89
CA GLU A 3 -0.63 18.54 4.76
C GLU A 3 -0.96 17.85 6.11
N GLN A 4 -2.11 18.19 6.70
CA GLN A 4 -2.55 17.58 7.96
C GLN A 4 -3.14 16.18 7.69
N ARG A 5 -2.57 15.15 8.30
CA ARG A 5 -3.03 13.76 8.15
C ARG A 5 -4.09 13.41 9.16
N VAL A 6 -5.09 12.64 8.74
CA VAL A 6 -6.10 12.05 9.61
C VAL A 6 -6.04 10.54 9.47
N PHE A 7 -5.95 9.86 10.61
CA PHE A 7 -5.88 8.41 10.69
C PHE A 7 -7.27 7.81 10.92
N ILE A 8 -7.47 6.61 10.40
CA ILE A 8 -8.69 5.83 10.60
C ILE A 8 -8.60 5.09 11.94
N ASN A 9 -9.65 5.18 12.75
CA ASN A 9 -9.80 4.37 13.96
C ASN A 9 -10.38 2.98 13.65
N ASN A 10 -10.46 2.11 14.66
CA ASN A 10 -10.95 0.73 14.51
C ASN A 10 -12.41 0.61 14.02
N ASN A 11 -13.17 1.70 14.04
CA ASN A 11 -14.59 1.74 13.62
C ASN A 11 -14.76 2.38 12.24
N ASN A 12 -13.75 2.33 11.36
CA ASN A 12 -13.80 2.96 10.03
C ASN A 12 -14.21 4.44 10.08
N THR A 13 -13.73 5.18 11.10
CA THR A 13 -14.02 6.60 11.25
C THR A 13 -12.73 7.41 11.29
N ALA A 14 -12.73 8.52 10.56
CA ALA A 14 -11.68 9.53 10.56
C ALA A 14 -12.13 10.74 11.40
N VAL A 15 -11.25 11.21 12.29
CA VAL A 15 -11.53 12.34 13.19
C VAL A 15 -10.83 13.60 12.66
N CYS A 16 -11.62 14.52 12.08
CA CYS A 16 -11.11 15.79 11.57
C CYS A 16 -11.25 16.89 12.64
N VAL A 17 -10.14 17.43 13.11
CA VAL A 17 -10.10 18.54 14.08
C VAL A 17 -9.81 19.85 13.36
N CYS A 18 -10.69 20.83 13.49
CA CYS A 18 -10.49 22.15 12.89
C CYS A 18 -9.30 22.87 13.55
N SER A 19 -8.31 23.29 12.74
CA SER A 19 -7.12 24.01 13.22
C SER A 19 -7.43 25.30 13.98
N LYS A 20 -8.50 26.04 13.59
CA LYS A 20 -8.90 27.31 14.19
C LYS A 20 -9.70 27.19 15.49
N CYS A 21 -10.85 26.51 15.46
CA CYS A 21 -11.78 26.49 16.61
C CYS A 21 -11.79 25.15 17.37
N LYS A 22 -10.92 24.20 16.99
CA LYS A 22 -10.75 22.88 17.61
C LYS A 22 -12.00 21.99 17.62
N ARG A 23 -13.09 22.39 16.96
CA ARG A 23 -14.25 21.53 16.76
C ARG A 23 -13.89 20.29 15.94
N THR A 24 -14.46 19.18 16.35
CA THR A 24 -14.24 17.87 15.75
C THR A 24 -15.40 17.50 14.83
N LYS A 25 -15.10 16.86 13.70
CA LYS A 25 -16.07 16.22 12.83
C LYS A 25 -15.63 14.78 12.58
N MET A 26 -16.54 13.84 12.80
CA MET A 26 -16.33 12.43 12.49
C MET A 26 -16.80 12.17 11.05
N LEU A 27 -15.98 11.45 10.29
CA LEU A 27 -16.28 11.04 8.92
C LEU A 27 -16.22 9.52 8.81
N ASN A 28 -17.28 8.93 8.28
CA ASN A 28 -17.30 7.52 7.95
C ASN A 28 -16.46 7.29 6.68
N ILE A 29 -15.46 6.41 6.76
CA ILE A 29 -14.52 6.16 5.65
C ILE A 29 -14.95 5.03 4.72
N LEU A 30 -16.09 4.37 4.99
CA LEU A 30 -16.74 3.43 4.06
C LEU A 30 -16.92 4.07 2.66
N TRP A 31 -17.14 5.38 2.60
CA TRP A 31 -17.25 6.14 1.35
C TRP A 31 -15.99 6.12 0.48
N PHE A 32 -14.85 5.72 1.04
CA PHE A 32 -13.54 5.74 0.38
C PHE A 32 -12.90 4.35 0.26
N GLU A 33 -13.60 3.27 0.61
CA GLU A 33 -13.02 1.91 0.69
C GLU A 33 -12.47 1.40 -0.64
N ASN A 34 -13.05 1.81 -1.78
CA ASN A 34 -12.68 1.32 -3.10
C ASN A 34 -11.71 2.22 -3.88
N THR A 35 -11.21 3.31 -3.29
CA THR A 35 -10.24 4.18 -3.96
C THR A 35 -8.82 3.72 -3.62
N SER A 36 -7.96 3.48 -4.60
CA SER A 36 -6.53 3.22 -4.36
C SER A 36 -5.67 4.49 -4.29
N GLU A 37 -6.27 5.64 -4.62
CA GLU A 37 -5.62 6.94 -4.69
C GLU A 37 -5.49 7.64 -3.34
N VAL A 38 -4.75 8.75 -3.34
CA VAL A 38 -4.59 9.66 -2.21
C VAL A 38 -5.94 10.34 -1.96
N VAL A 39 -6.59 10.04 -0.83
CA VAL A 39 -7.89 10.64 -0.49
C VAL A 39 -7.65 11.94 0.28
N ARG A 40 -7.98 13.07 -0.35
CA ARG A 40 -7.98 14.39 0.28
C ARG A 40 -9.42 14.78 0.63
N ILE A 41 -9.65 15.07 1.91
CA ILE A 41 -10.95 15.44 2.44
C ILE A 41 -10.94 16.93 2.76
N THR A 42 -11.73 17.71 2.05
CA THR A 42 -11.95 19.12 2.40
C THR A 42 -13.15 19.25 3.32
N ASN A 43 -12.93 19.75 4.53
CA ASN A 43 -13.97 19.98 5.51
C ASN A 43 -14.12 21.48 5.79
N ARG A 44 -15.33 22.01 5.55
CA ARG A 44 -15.72 23.36 5.97
C ARG A 44 -16.29 23.31 7.39
N CYS A 45 -15.60 23.93 8.33
CA CYS A 45 -16.04 24.01 9.71
C CYS A 45 -17.15 25.08 9.88
N LYS A 46 -18.02 24.91 10.88
CA LYS A 46 -19.04 25.91 11.26
C LYS A 46 -18.45 27.29 11.62
N CYS A 47 -17.17 27.36 12.02
CA CYS A 47 -16.47 28.62 12.24
C CYS A 47 -16.07 29.35 10.94
N GLY A 48 -16.43 28.83 9.77
CA GLY A 48 -16.09 29.39 8.46
C GLY A 48 -14.74 28.93 7.90
N HIS A 49 -13.86 28.33 8.70
CA HIS A 49 -12.58 27.81 8.22
C HIS A 49 -12.74 26.52 7.42
N SER A 50 -12.19 26.51 6.21
CA SER A 50 -12.05 25.30 5.38
C SER A 50 -10.63 24.76 5.49
N GLN A 51 -10.53 23.45 5.67
CA GLN A 51 -9.25 22.76 5.78
C GLN A 51 -9.30 21.43 5.01
N THR A 52 -8.20 21.10 4.34
CA THR A 52 -8.03 19.83 3.66
C THR A 52 -7.17 18.89 4.49
N PHE A 53 -7.64 17.67 4.66
CA PHE A 53 -6.98 16.59 5.38
C PHE A 53 -6.57 15.49 4.40
N LEU A 54 -5.37 14.96 4.58
CA LEU A 54 -4.95 13.74 3.90
C LEU A 54 -5.40 12.53 4.73
N LEU A 55 -6.27 11.69 4.18
CA LEU A 55 -6.70 10.47 4.84
C LEU A 55 -5.59 9.41 4.77
N GLU A 56 -4.94 9.13 5.89
CA GLU A 56 -3.95 8.06 5.99
C GLU A 56 -4.65 6.73 6.28
N ARG A 57 -4.68 5.88 5.26
CA ARG A 57 -5.32 4.55 5.31
C ARG A 57 -4.31 3.42 5.49
N ARG A 58 -3.01 3.73 5.36
CA ARG A 58 -1.97 2.71 5.44
C ARG A 58 -1.74 2.30 6.89
N ARG A 59 -1.81 0.98 7.12
CA ARG A 59 -1.46 0.37 8.41
C ARG A 59 0.05 0.20 8.62
N PHE A 60 0.82 0.17 7.53
CA PHE A 60 2.26 -0.10 7.56
C PHE A 60 3.06 0.94 6.79
N HIS A 61 4.23 1.29 7.33
CA HIS A 61 5.24 2.09 6.63
C HIS A 61 5.65 1.41 5.32
N ARG A 62 5.95 2.22 4.30
CA ARG A 62 6.46 1.76 3.00
C ARG A 62 7.84 2.33 2.76
N LYS A 63 8.83 1.46 2.62
CA LYS A 63 10.18 1.82 2.18
C LYS A 63 10.19 1.92 0.66
N LYS A 64 10.69 3.04 0.12
CA LYS A 64 10.94 3.18 -1.33
C LYS A 64 12.16 2.36 -1.69
N VAL A 65 12.06 1.58 -2.76
CA VAL A 65 13.12 0.64 -3.17
C VAL A 65 13.20 0.57 -4.70
N ASN A 66 14.24 -0.09 -5.21
CA ASN A 66 14.37 -0.37 -6.64
C ASN A 66 14.95 -1.78 -6.86
N LEU A 67 14.16 -2.79 -6.53
CA LEU A 67 14.63 -4.19 -6.49
C LEU A 67 14.13 -4.94 -7.72
N PRO A 68 15.02 -5.42 -8.61
CA PRO A 68 14.62 -6.25 -9.73
C PRO A 68 14.14 -7.61 -9.23
N GLY A 69 13.19 -8.18 -9.96
CA GLY A 69 12.65 -9.50 -9.64
C GLY A 69 11.78 -10.05 -10.77
N CYS A 70 11.03 -11.08 -10.44
CA CYS A 70 10.05 -11.68 -11.34
C CYS A 70 8.75 -11.99 -10.64
N TYR A 71 7.71 -12.20 -11.44
CA TYR A 71 6.43 -12.70 -10.98
C TYR A 71 5.88 -13.77 -11.92
N THR A 72 4.99 -14.63 -11.39
CA THR A 72 4.13 -15.51 -12.19
C THR A 72 2.66 -15.26 -11.85
N LEU A 73 1.78 -15.51 -12.81
CA LEU A 73 0.33 -15.34 -12.67
C LEU A 73 -0.35 -16.70 -12.46
N GLY A 74 -0.97 -16.91 -11.30
CA GLY A 74 -1.62 -18.19 -10.97
C GLY A 74 -0.69 -19.40 -11.10
N LYS A 75 -1.17 -20.50 -11.70
CA LYS A 75 -0.37 -21.72 -11.98
C LYS A 75 0.44 -21.65 -13.28
N LYS A 76 0.40 -20.54 -14.04
CA LYS A 76 1.21 -20.41 -15.26
C LYS A 76 2.68 -20.30 -14.84
N ASN A 77 3.53 -21.19 -15.35
CA ASN A 77 4.97 -21.21 -15.03
C ASN A 77 5.80 -20.16 -15.79
N LEU A 78 5.16 -19.24 -16.52
CA LEU A 78 5.87 -18.20 -17.25
C LEU A 78 6.27 -17.07 -16.30
N LYS A 79 7.57 -17.02 -15.96
CA LYS A 79 8.16 -15.91 -15.20
C LYS A 79 8.24 -14.66 -16.06
N LYS A 80 7.71 -13.57 -15.54
CA LYS A 80 7.79 -12.23 -16.15
C LYS A 80 8.61 -11.31 -15.26
N LEU A 81 9.35 -10.39 -15.86
CA LEU A 81 10.19 -9.43 -15.13
C LEU A 81 9.35 -8.34 -14.47
N MET A 82 9.80 -7.88 -13.31
CA MET A 82 9.24 -6.74 -12.61
C MET A 82 10.32 -6.04 -11.77
N VAL A 83 10.02 -4.83 -11.34
CA VAL A 83 10.85 -4.09 -10.38
C VAL A 83 9.98 -3.63 -9.22
N VAL A 84 10.34 -4.02 -8.00
CA VAL A 84 9.70 -3.52 -6.77
C VAL A 84 10.09 -2.05 -6.57
N LYS A 85 9.11 -1.18 -6.38
CA LYS A 85 9.26 0.28 -6.25
C LYS A 85 8.98 0.79 -4.84
N ASP A 86 8.09 0.13 -4.13
CA ASP A 86 7.93 0.31 -2.70
C ASP A 86 7.49 -1.00 -2.05
N LEU A 87 7.88 -1.19 -0.78
CA LEU A 87 7.62 -2.41 -0.01
C LEU A 87 7.14 -2.03 1.40
N SER A 88 6.13 -2.73 1.90
CA SER A 88 5.72 -2.73 3.31
C SER A 88 5.57 -4.15 3.83
N ARG A 89 5.34 -4.28 5.13
CA ARG A 89 4.95 -5.55 5.75
C ARG A 89 3.70 -6.18 5.13
N GLY A 90 2.78 -5.37 4.60
CA GLY A 90 1.50 -5.86 4.06
C GLY A 90 1.48 -6.07 2.55
N GLY A 91 2.50 -5.66 1.81
CA GLY A 91 2.48 -5.77 0.35
C GLY A 91 3.56 -4.95 -0.34
N LEU A 92 3.42 -4.82 -1.65
CA LEU A 92 4.37 -4.09 -2.47
C LEU A 92 3.71 -3.31 -3.60
N ARG A 93 4.44 -2.34 -4.14
CA ARG A 93 4.21 -1.81 -5.48
C ARG A 93 5.31 -2.34 -6.40
N LEU A 94 4.90 -2.92 -7.52
CA LEU A 94 5.80 -3.35 -8.58
C LEU A 94 5.54 -2.55 -9.87
N LYS A 95 6.58 -2.39 -10.68
CA LYS A 95 6.52 -1.89 -12.05
C LYS A 95 6.77 -3.04 -13.01
N VAL A 96 5.93 -3.19 -14.02
CA VAL A 96 6.10 -4.12 -15.14
C VAL A 96 6.41 -3.34 -16.42
N GLU A 97 6.89 -4.01 -17.46
CA GLU A 97 7.09 -3.36 -18.77
C GLU A 97 5.77 -3.03 -19.47
N LYS A 98 4.80 -3.94 -19.37
CA LYS A 98 3.44 -3.80 -19.87
C LYS A 98 2.48 -4.45 -18.88
N GLU A 99 1.35 -3.81 -18.64
CA GLU A 99 0.29 -4.31 -17.76
C GLU A 99 -0.16 -5.72 -18.17
N GLY A 100 -0.25 -5.99 -19.48
CA GLY A 100 -0.61 -7.29 -20.02
C GLY A 100 -2.01 -7.75 -19.59
N GLU A 101 -2.17 -9.04 -19.29
CA GLU A 101 -3.43 -9.67 -18.86
C GLU A 101 -3.75 -9.49 -17.36
N LEU A 102 -3.04 -8.63 -16.63
CA LEU A 102 -3.20 -8.49 -15.18
C LEU A 102 -4.52 -7.82 -14.82
N LYS A 103 -5.24 -8.39 -13.84
CA LYS A 103 -6.50 -7.84 -13.34
C LYS A 103 -6.48 -7.69 -11.83
N ILE A 104 -7.24 -6.73 -11.33
CA ILE A 104 -7.49 -6.60 -9.89
C ILE A 104 -8.14 -7.91 -9.40
N GLY A 105 -7.63 -8.44 -8.28
CA GLY A 105 -8.02 -9.75 -7.74
C GLY A 105 -7.14 -10.91 -8.18
N ASP A 106 -6.30 -10.75 -9.21
CA ASP A 106 -5.38 -11.81 -9.63
C ASP A 106 -4.33 -12.11 -8.55
N MET A 107 -3.95 -13.39 -8.46
CA MET A 107 -2.89 -13.86 -7.58
C MET A 107 -1.55 -13.93 -8.33
N LEU A 108 -0.57 -13.22 -7.78
CA LEU A 108 0.83 -13.22 -8.20
C LEU A 108 1.68 -14.04 -7.25
N PHE A 109 2.62 -14.81 -7.79
CA PHE A 109 3.77 -15.28 -7.02
C PHE A 109 4.95 -14.39 -7.37
N VAL A 110 5.42 -13.60 -6.41
CA VAL A 110 6.55 -12.68 -6.61
C VAL A 110 7.84 -13.28 -6.05
N ALA A 111 8.95 -13.03 -6.74
CA ALA A 111 10.29 -13.36 -6.27
C ALA A 111 11.25 -12.20 -6.55
N PHE A 112 11.94 -11.71 -5.52
CA PHE A 112 12.90 -10.61 -5.63
C PHE A 112 13.93 -10.69 -4.51
N GLN A 113 15.09 -10.07 -4.72
CA GLN A 113 16.17 -10.03 -3.76
C GLN A 113 16.18 -8.69 -3.05
N LEU A 114 16.31 -8.68 -1.72
CA LEU A 114 16.57 -7.47 -0.95
C LEU A 114 18.03 -7.04 -1.12
N ASP A 115 18.29 -5.75 -0.93
CA ASP A 115 19.62 -5.16 -0.89
C ASP A 115 20.17 -5.04 0.55
N ASP A 116 19.69 -5.90 1.45
CA ASP A 116 20.24 -6.09 2.79
C ASP A 116 21.59 -6.85 2.73
N GLU A 117 22.31 -6.86 3.86
CA GLU A 117 23.62 -7.52 3.96
C GLU A 117 23.57 -9.00 3.57
N HIS A 118 22.47 -9.67 3.89
CA HIS A 118 22.25 -11.09 3.59
C HIS A 118 21.73 -11.33 2.16
N ARG A 119 21.42 -10.28 1.41
CA ARG A 119 20.76 -10.31 0.10
C ARG A 119 19.59 -11.29 0.07
N SER A 120 18.68 -11.13 1.02
CA SER A 120 17.58 -12.05 1.30
C SER A 120 16.68 -12.24 0.09
N LEU A 121 16.45 -13.50 -0.32
CA LEU A 121 15.55 -13.84 -1.42
C LEU A 121 14.11 -14.00 -0.91
N ILE A 122 13.25 -13.05 -1.27
CA ILE A 122 11.83 -13.06 -0.92
C ILE A 122 11.05 -13.83 -1.99
N LYS A 123 10.20 -14.75 -1.56
CA LYS A 123 9.20 -15.43 -2.40
C LYS A 123 7.85 -15.41 -1.70
N LYS A 124 6.85 -14.75 -2.28
CA LYS A 124 5.53 -14.61 -1.61
C LYS A 124 4.36 -14.55 -2.60
N LYS A 125 3.20 -15.02 -2.16
CA LYS A 125 1.93 -14.81 -2.85
C LYS A 125 1.41 -13.41 -2.54
N ALA A 126 0.90 -12.72 -3.56
CA ALA A 126 0.26 -11.42 -3.41
C ALA A 126 -0.95 -11.29 -4.33
N VAL A 127 -2.00 -10.61 -3.88
CA VAL A 127 -3.21 -10.34 -4.65
C VAL A 127 -3.17 -8.91 -5.16
N ILE A 128 -3.45 -8.71 -6.45
CA ILE A 128 -3.52 -7.37 -7.04
C ILE A 128 -4.69 -6.60 -6.44
N ARG A 129 -4.41 -5.41 -5.90
CA ARG A 129 -5.40 -4.49 -5.31
C ARG A 129 -5.60 -3.22 -6.12
N ASN A 130 -4.61 -2.80 -6.90
CA ASN A 130 -4.74 -1.68 -7.80
C ASN A 130 -3.78 -1.79 -8.98
N ILE A 131 -4.19 -1.18 -10.09
CA ILE A 131 -3.40 -1.04 -11.30
C ILE A 131 -3.49 0.42 -11.75
N SER A 132 -2.34 1.01 -12.07
CA SER A 132 -2.22 2.35 -12.61
C SER A 132 -1.15 2.34 -13.70
N GLY A 133 -1.60 2.08 -14.93
CA GLY A 133 -0.72 1.80 -16.06
C GLY A 133 0.24 0.65 -15.75
N CYS A 134 1.54 0.92 -15.84
CA CYS A 134 2.57 -0.10 -15.59
C CYS A 134 2.88 -0.35 -14.10
N TYR A 135 2.17 0.30 -13.18
CA TYR A 135 2.35 0.13 -11.73
C TYR A 135 1.23 -0.71 -11.13
N ILE A 136 1.62 -1.75 -10.40
CA ILE A 136 0.69 -2.69 -9.77
C ILE A 136 0.91 -2.64 -8.26
N GLY A 137 -0.14 -2.36 -7.50
CA GLY A 137 -0.16 -2.51 -6.06
C GLY A 137 -0.73 -3.88 -5.69
N ALA A 138 0.05 -4.68 -4.98
CA ALA A 138 -0.34 -6.02 -4.53
C ALA A 138 -0.22 -6.16 -3.02
N GLU A 139 -1.16 -6.87 -2.42
CA GLU A 139 -1.21 -7.18 -0.98
C GLU A 139 -0.76 -8.61 -0.74
N PHE A 140 0.12 -8.83 0.24
CA PHE A 140 0.59 -10.18 0.55
C PHE A 140 -0.52 -11.05 1.14
N CYS A 141 -0.57 -12.32 0.73
CA CYS A 141 -1.47 -13.30 1.35
C CYS A 141 -0.95 -13.66 2.76
N SER A 142 -1.87 -13.81 3.71
CA SER A 142 -1.60 -14.18 5.11
C SER A 142 -1.41 -15.67 5.35
N GLU A 143 -1.58 -16.53 4.33
CA GLU A 143 -1.40 -17.97 4.47
C GLU A 143 0.07 -18.31 4.82
N ASN A 144 0.25 -19.31 5.69
CA ASN A 144 1.46 -19.81 6.38
C ASN A 144 2.76 -20.04 5.55
N PHE A 145 2.80 -19.67 4.27
CA PHE A 145 4.04 -19.55 3.52
C PHE A 145 4.72 -18.22 3.85
N GLY A 146 5.56 -18.22 4.90
CA GLY A 146 6.60 -17.22 5.06
C GLY A 146 6.50 -16.28 6.26
N GLU A 147 6.19 -16.79 7.46
CA GLU A 147 6.43 -16.04 8.71
C GLU A 147 7.89 -15.55 8.78
N ALA A 148 8.85 -16.34 8.29
CA ALA A 148 10.24 -15.94 8.17
C ALA A 148 10.42 -14.74 7.24
N PHE A 149 9.74 -14.73 6.08
CA PHE A 149 9.78 -13.58 5.16
C PHE A 149 9.08 -12.36 5.76
N ASP A 150 8.01 -12.52 6.54
CA ASP A 150 7.34 -11.40 7.21
C ASP A 150 8.25 -10.70 8.20
N LYS A 151 9.04 -11.46 8.96
CA LYS A 151 10.06 -10.89 9.87
C LYS A 151 11.14 -10.15 9.09
N ILE A 152 11.68 -10.75 8.02
CA ILE A 152 12.72 -10.13 7.18
C ILE A 152 12.20 -8.84 6.53
N ILE A 153 11.03 -8.89 5.88
CA ILE A 153 10.39 -7.71 5.25
C ILE A 153 10.08 -6.65 6.29
N SER A 154 9.56 -7.04 7.46
CA SER A 154 9.31 -6.09 8.54
C SER A 154 10.61 -5.40 8.95
N TYR A 155 11.66 -6.16 9.28
CA TYR A 155 12.96 -5.59 9.66
C TYR A 155 13.51 -4.64 8.59
N TYR A 156 13.54 -5.09 7.34
CA TYR A 156 14.04 -4.34 6.18
C TYR A 156 13.23 -3.08 5.85
N THR A 157 11.93 -3.03 6.17
CA THR A 157 11.10 -1.85 5.86
C THR A 157 11.13 -0.78 6.96
N PHE A 158 11.68 -1.11 8.14
CA PHE A 158 11.88 -0.19 9.25
C PHE A 158 13.31 0.37 9.35
N HIS A 159 14.30 -0.30 8.76
CA HIS A 159 15.72 0.10 8.72
C HIS A 159 16.14 0.32 7.27
#